data_AF-A0A7J2J9E8-F1
#
_entry.id   AF-A0A7J2J9E8-F1
#
_cell.length_a   1.000
_cell.length_b   1.000
_cell.length_c   1.000
_cell.angle_alpha   90.00
_cell.angle_beta   90.00
_cell.angle_gamma   90.00
#
_symmetry.space_group_name_H-M   'P 1'
#
loop_
_entity.id
_entity.type
_entity.pdbx_description
1 polymer ?
#
loop_
_entity_poly.entity_id
_entity_poly.type
_entity_poly.pdbx_seq_one_letter_code
_entity_poly.pdbx_strand_id
1 'polypeptide(L)'
;MFWKIEFEGDKPVRKPLGGLPHLSIINLTGIPDSGKSLLAEQFTLHQASEGYKVLFVTVESPANFLYTSLKAKAEYLGLDFDKISRNIIVIDASENAELR
;
A
#
# COMPACT_ATOMS: atom_id res chain seq x y z
N MET A 1 12.01 -9.80 7.32
CA MET A 1 10.67 -9.78 6.69
C MET A 1 9.97 -11.11 6.92
N PHE A 2 8.64 -11.11 6.88
CA PHE A 2 7.77 -12.18 7.35
C PHE A 2 8.09 -13.56 6.74
N TRP A 3 7.81 -14.61 7.50
CA TRP A 3 8.15 -15.99 7.14
C TRP A 3 7.09 -16.96 7.64
N LYS A 4 7.04 -18.12 7.00
CA LYS A 4 6.23 -19.28 7.41
C LYS A 4 7.13 -20.49 7.60
N ILE A 5 6.65 -21.47 8.36
CA ILE A 5 7.27 -22.78 8.42
C ILE A 5 6.57 -23.69 7.42
N GLU A 6 7.37 -24.35 6.59
CA GLU A 6 6.93 -25.47 5.78
C GLU A 6 7.73 -26.71 6.20
N PHE A 7 7.14 -27.89 6.08
CA PHE A 7 7.83 -29.15 6.37
C PHE A 7 8.38 -29.74 5.07
N GLU A 8 9.68 -30.00 5.05
CA GLU A 8 10.35 -30.77 4.00
C GLU A 8 10.72 -32.13 4.59
N GLY A 9 9.81 -33.10 4.47
CA GLY A 9 9.84 -34.34 5.28
C GLY A 9 9.51 -34.04 6.74
N ASP A 10 10.30 -34.57 7.67
CA ASP A 10 10.15 -34.31 9.11
C ASP A 10 10.86 -33.03 9.59
N LYS A 11 11.51 -32.29 8.67
CA LYS A 11 12.29 -31.10 9.01
C LYS A 11 11.47 -29.82 8.79
N PRO A 12 11.23 -29.00 9.82
CA PRO A 12 10.65 -27.68 9.64
C PRO A 12 11.68 -26.74 9.01
N VAL A 13 11.30 -26.09 7.91
CA VAL A 13 12.12 -25.15 7.15
C VAL A 13 11.43 -23.79 7.10
N ARG A 14 12.19 -22.73 7.36
CA ARG A 14 11.72 -21.35 7.29
C ARG A 14 11.72 -20.87 5.85
N LYS A 15 10.57 -20.45 5.33
CA LYS A 15 10.44 -19.84 3.99
C LYS A 15 9.91 -18.41 4.08
N PRO A 16 10.40 -17.49 3.22
CA PRO A 16 9.89 -16.13 3.17
C PRO A 16 8.43 -16.13 2.75
N LEU A 17 7.65 -15.19 3.29
CA LEU A 17 6.23 -15.06 2.95
C LEU A 17 6.00 -14.47 1.55
N GLY A 18 6.99 -13.73 1.02
CA GLY A 18 6.90 -13.08 -0.29
C GLY A 18 6.11 -11.76 -0.28
N GLY A 19 5.59 -11.32 0.87
CA GLY A 19 4.83 -10.08 1.00
C GLY A 19 4.44 -9.78 2.43
N LEU A 20 3.46 -8.87 2.58
CA LEU A 20 2.85 -8.56 3.86
C LEU A 20 1.84 -9.65 4.26
N PRO A 21 1.73 -10.04 5.54
CA PRO A 21 0.77 -11.05 5.96
C PRO A 21 -0.67 -10.57 5.75
N HIS A 22 -1.49 -11.42 5.16
CA HIS A 22 -2.91 -11.15 5.00
C HIS A 22 -3.60 -10.98 6.37
N LEU A 23 -4.55 -10.04 6.46
CA LEU A 23 -5.26 -9.67 7.70
C LEU A 23 -4.36 -9.15 8.84
N SER A 24 -3.13 -8.71 8.54
CA SER A 24 -2.26 -8.07 9.53
C SER A 24 -2.47 -6.56 9.61
N ILE A 25 -2.21 -6.01 10.79
CA ILE A 25 -2.06 -4.57 11.01
C ILE A 25 -0.56 -4.30 11.09
N ILE A 26 -0.06 -3.39 10.25
CA ILE A 26 1.36 -3.07 10.16
C ILE A 26 1.54 -1.57 10.38
N ASN A 27 2.28 -1.22 11.43
CA ASN A 27 2.72 0.14 11.68
C ASN A 27 4.09 0.35 11.03
N LEU A 28 4.17 1.26 10.06
CA LEU A 28 5.42 1.67 9.43
C LEU A 28 5.84 3.04 9.96
N THR A 29 6.92 3.08 10.74
CA THR A 29 7.43 4.29 11.38
C THR A 29 8.80 4.68 10.84
N GLY A 30 9.15 5.97 10.88
CA GLY A 30 10.44 6.45 10.42
C GLY A 30 10.44 7.97 10.20
N ILE A 31 11.61 8.56 10.10
CA ILE A 31 11.79 9.99 9.82
C ILE A 31 11.11 10.40 8.49
N PRO A 32 10.74 11.68 8.31
CA PRO A 32 10.31 12.20 7.01
C PRO A 32 11.24 11.74 5.87
N ASP A 33 10.67 11.56 4.67
CA ASP A 33 11.39 11.10 3.47
C ASP A 33 12.01 9.69 3.52
N SER A 34 11.75 8.90 4.56
CA SER A 34 12.18 7.50 4.64
C SER A 34 11.38 6.52 3.75
N GLY A 35 10.49 7.02 2.88
CA GLY A 35 9.71 6.21 1.95
C GLY A 35 8.40 5.62 2.49
N LYS A 36 7.86 6.13 3.62
CA LYS A 36 6.62 5.61 4.22
C LYS A 36 5.40 5.80 3.32
N SER A 37 5.14 7.03 2.92
CA SER A 37 4.03 7.39 2.02
C SER A 37 4.22 6.72 0.66
N LEU A 38 5.46 6.66 0.18
CA LEU A 38 5.81 5.93 -1.04
C LEU A 38 5.40 4.46 -0.96
N LEU A 39 5.69 3.76 0.15
CA LEU A 39 5.28 2.36 0.32
C LEU A 39 3.75 2.22 0.34
N ALA A 40 3.04 3.10 1.05
CA ALA A 40 1.58 3.06 1.13
C ALA A 40 0.92 3.26 -0.25
N GLU A 41 1.44 4.20 -1.04
CA GLU A 41 0.97 4.45 -2.41
C GLU A 41 1.26 3.28 -3.36
N GLN A 42 2.48 2.73 -3.31
CA GLN A 42 2.87 1.57 -4.12
C GLN A 42 2.05 0.32 -3.76
N PHE A 43 1.84 0.08 -2.46
CA PHE A 43 0.98 -0.99 -1.98
C PHE A 43 -0.45 -0.82 -2.49
N THR A 44 -0.97 0.41 -2.46
CA THR A 44 -2.32 0.71 -2.97
C THR A 44 -2.46 0.40 -4.45
N LEU A 45 -1.50 0.82 -5.28
CA LEU A 45 -1.50 0.53 -6.72
C LEU A 45 -1.42 -0.98 -6.99
N HIS A 46 -0.50 -1.67 -6.30
CA HIS A 46 -0.31 -3.12 -6.46
C HIS A 46 -1.56 -3.91 -6.05
N GLN A 47 -2.12 -3.64 -4.86
CA GLN A 47 -3.33 -4.34 -4.41
C GLN A 47 -4.52 -4.05 -5.33
N ALA A 48 -4.67 -2.80 -5.78
CA ALA A 48 -5.72 -2.42 -6.72
C ALA A 48 -5.58 -3.09 -8.09
N SER A 49 -4.34 -3.27 -8.58
CA SER A 49 -4.06 -3.98 -9.85
C SER A 49 -4.36 -5.47 -9.76
N GLU A 50 -4.17 -6.08 -8.60
CA GLU A 50 -4.56 -7.47 -8.30
C GLU A 50 -6.08 -7.64 -8.06
N GLY A 51 -6.87 -6.55 -8.18
CA GLY A 51 -8.32 -6.57 -8.09
C GLY A 51 -8.90 -6.34 -6.69
N TYR A 52 -8.07 -6.08 -5.67
CA TYR A 52 -8.55 -5.75 -4.33
C TYR A 52 -9.12 -4.33 -4.29
N LYS A 53 -10.21 -4.16 -3.53
CA LYS A 53 -10.68 -2.81 -3.15
C LYS A 53 -9.78 -2.27 -2.03
N VAL A 54 -9.23 -1.08 -2.24
CA VAL A 54 -8.31 -0.42 -1.31
C VAL A 54 -8.93 0.88 -0.82
N LEU A 55 -8.97 1.06 0.50
CA LEU A 55 -9.29 2.32 1.14
C LEU A 55 -7.98 3.04 1.49
N PHE A 56 -7.73 4.19 0.88
CA PHE A 56 -6.60 5.06 1.21
C PHE A 56 -7.11 6.23 2.05
N VAL A 57 -6.66 6.34 3.29
CA VAL A 57 -6.96 7.49 4.15
C VAL A 57 -5.73 8.38 4.19
N THR A 58 -5.88 9.63 3.78
CA THR A 58 -4.79 10.62 3.80
C THR A 58 -5.09 11.72 4.83
N VAL A 59 -4.11 12.05 5.66
CA VAL A 59 -4.20 13.09 6.71
C VAL A 59 -3.25 14.26 6.49
N GLU A 60 -2.18 14.08 5.70
CA GLU A 60 -1.20 15.14 5.44
C GLU A 60 -1.39 15.75 4.04
N SER A 61 -1.49 14.90 3.01
CA SER A 61 -1.57 15.30 1.61
C SER A 61 -3.01 15.35 1.11
N PRO A 62 -3.48 16.48 0.57
CA PRO A 62 -4.81 16.56 -0.04
C PRO A 62 -5.00 15.58 -1.20
N ALA A 63 -6.23 15.13 -1.41
CA ALA A 63 -6.57 14.06 -2.33
C ALA A 63 -6.18 14.34 -3.79
N ASN A 64 -6.22 15.60 -4.23
CA ASN A 64 -5.79 15.98 -5.58
C ASN A 64 -4.28 15.74 -5.81
N PHE A 65 -3.44 16.01 -4.80
CA PHE A 65 -2.01 15.72 -4.84
C PHE A 65 -1.75 14.23 -4.78
N LEU A 66 -2.46 13.50 -3.92
CA LEU A 66 -2.39 12.03 -3.84
C LEU A 66 -2.75 11.39 -5.19
N TYR A 67 -3.84 11.84 -5.84
CA TYR A 67 -4.26 11.31 -7.14
C TYR A 67 -3.18 11.52 -8.20
N THR A 68 -2.60 12.72 -8.27
CA THR A 68 -1.49 13.03 -9.19
C THR A 68 -0.28 12.14 -8.92
N SER A 69 0.04 11.93 -7.64
CA SER A 69 1.13 11.08 -7.17
C SER A 69 0.94 9.61 -7.54
N LEU A 70 -0.28 9.07 -7.35
CA LEU A 70 -0.65 7.71 -7.72
C LEU A 70 -0.63 7.49 -9.23
N LYS A 71 -1.17 8.45 -10.02
CA LYS A 71 -1.17 8.36 -11.48
C LYS A 71 0.25 8.30 -12.04
N ALA A 72 1.14 9.20 -11.59
CA ALA A 72 2.53 9.20 -12.02
C ALA A 72 3.23 7.87 -11.67
N LYS A 73 2.99 7.33 -10.47
CA LYS A 73 3.55 6.02 -10.07
C LYS A 73 3.00 4.85 -10.87
N ALA A 74 1.72 4.88 -11.22
CA ALA A 74 1.11 3.84 -12.05
C ALA A 74 1.78 3.77 -13.43
N GLU A 75 2.12 4.92 -14.03
CA GLU A 75 2.87 4.98 -15.30
C GLU A 75 4.24 4.29 -15.17
N TYR A 76 4.99 4.56 -14.11
CA TYR A 76 6.29 3.89 -13.86
C TYR A 76 6.17 2.39 -13.61
N LEU A 77 5.05 1.93 -13.07
CA LEU A 77 4.76 0.51 -12.83
C LEU A 77 4.15 -0.20 -14.06
N GLY A 78 3.89 0.52 -15.15
CA GLY A 78 3.22 -0.04 -16.33
C GLY A 78 1.76 -0.43 -16.07
N LEU A 79 1.11 0.22 -15.11
CA LEU A 79 -0.28 -0.04 -14.73
C LEU A 79 -1.24 0.95 -15.42
N ASP A 80 -2.38 0.44 -15.90
CA ASP A 80 -3.48 1.27 -16.42
C ASP A 80 -4.22 1.94 -15.25
N PHE A 81 -3.88 3.19 -14.98
CA PHE A 81 -4.43 3.94 -13.87
C PHE A 81 -5.96 4.13 -13.94
N ASP A 82 -6.51 4.32 -15.14
CA ASP A 82 -7.95 4.55 -15.33
C ASP A 82 -8.77 3.28 -15.02
N LYS A 83 -8.16 2.12 -15.19
CA LYS A 83 -8.75 0.83 -14.80
C LYS A 83 -8.60 0.57 -13.30
N ILE A 84 -7.40 0.72 -12.72
CA ILE A 84 -7.14 0.36 -11.31
C ILE A 84 -7.73 1.36 -10.32
N SER A 85 -7.87 2.64 -10.69
CA SER A 85 -8.41 3.69 -9.80
C SER A 85 -9.83 3.38 -9.34
N ARG A 86 -10.61 2.61 -10.12
CA ARG A 86 -11.95 2.11 -9.75
C ARG A 86 -11.96 1.16 -8.56
N ASN A 87 -10.79 0.66 -8.17
CA ASN A 87 -10.59 -0.16 -6.98
C ASN A 87 -10.09 0.63 -5.78
N ILE A 88 -9.82 1.93 -5.92
CA ILE A 88 -9.25 2.77 -4.88
C ILE A 88 -10.33 3.77 -4.42
N ILE A 89 -10.62 3.77 -3.12
CA ILE A 89 -11.47 4.76 -2.46
C ILE A 89 -10.53 5.63 -1.62
N VAL A 90 -10.61 6.96 -1.79
CA VAL A 90 -9.81 7.91 -1.01
C VAL A 90 -10.71 8.63 -0.01
N ILE A 91 -10.30 8.62 1.26
CA ILE A 91 -10.83 9.51 2.28
C ILE A 91 -9.79 10.60 2.54
N ASP A 92 -10.16 11.84 2.24
CA ASP A 92 -9.35 13.00 2.58
C ASP A 92 -9.72 13.51 3.97
N ALA A 93 -8.84 13.26 4.93
CA ALA A 93 -8.90 13.83 6.27
C ALA A 93 -7.91 14.99 6.44
N SER A 94 -7.16 15.36 5.41
CA SER A 94 -6.14 16.42 5.48
C SER A 94 -6.73 17.82 5.53
N GLU A 95 -7.95 18.00 5.05
CA GLU A 95 -8.65 19.29 5.11
C GLU A 95 -9.25 19.58 6.49
N ASN A 96 -9.38 18.56 7.35
CA ASN A 96 -9.93 18.72 8.69
C ASN A 96 -8.80 18.98 9.71
N ALA A 97 -8.81 20.17 10.31
CA ALA A 97 -7.82 20.58 11.30
C ALA A 97 -7.81 19.71 12.58
N GLU A 98 -8.90 19.02 12.91
CA GLU A 98 -8.96 18.09 14.06
C GLU A 98 -8.42 16.70 13.73
N LEU A 99 -8.32 16.34 12.45
CA LEU A 99 -7.82 15.04 11.97
C LEU A 99 -6.39 15.10 11.41
N ARG A 100 -5.86 16.32 11.24
CA ARG A 100 -4.45 16.61 11.01
C ARG A 100 -3.64 16.49 12.30
#